data_AF-A0A969ERH3-F1
#
_entry.id   AF-A0A969ERH3-F1
#
_cell.length_a   1.000
_cell.length_b   1.000
_cell.length_c   1.000
_cell.angle_alpha   90.00
_cell.angle_beta   90.00
_cell.angle_gamma   90.00
#
_symmetry.space_group_name_H-M   'P 1'
#
loop_
_entity.id
_entity.type
_entity.pdbx_description
1 polymer ?
#
loop_
_entity_poly.entity_id
_entity_poly.type
_entity_poly.pdbx_seq_one_letter_code
_entity_poly.pdbx_strand_id
1 'polypeptide(L)' 'MILPASLSHSDCKTLDAISTPLWIFDIDRKAMWWANAAAVELWDAPSLESLLERDFASDMSRGTEIRLN' A
#
# COMPACT_ATOMS: atom_id res chain seq x y z
N MET A 1 -23.11 -1.26 7.50
CA MET A 1 -21.81 -1.95 7.70
C MET A 1 -20.83 -0.88 8.14
N ILE A 2 -20.52 -0.82 9.44
CA ILE A 2 -19.65 0.21 10.01
C ILE A 2 -18.22 -0.25 9.71
N LEU A 3 -17.47 0.47 8.86
CA LEU A 3 -16.03 0.24 8.71
C LEU A 3 -15.39 0.40 10.11
N PRO A 4 -14.54 -0.53 10.57
CA PRO A 4 -13.84 -0.34 11.84
C PRO A 4 -12.97 0.92 11.76
N ALA A 5 -12.68 1.48 12.93
CA ALA A 5 -11.86 2.67 13.13
C ALA A 5 -10.64 2.71 12.19
N SER A 6 -10.29 3.91 11.72
CA SER A 6 -9.14 4.19 10.86
C SER A 6 -7.92 3.33 11.22
N LEU A 7 -7.49 2.46 10.31
CA LEU A 7 -6.25 1.70 10.47
C LEU A 7 -5.10 2.70 10.66
N SER A 8 -4.20 2.40 11.59
CA SER A 8 -2.99 3.17 11.87
C SER A 8 -1.75 2.35 11.51
N HIS A 9 -0.63 3.00 11.21
CA HIS A 9 0.61 2.27 10.93
C HIS A 9 1.06 1.40 12.11
N SER A 10 0.74 1.80 13.35
CA SER A 10 1.03 1.01 14.55
C SER A 10 0.28 -0.33 14.58
N ASP A 11 -0.88 -0.43 13.93
CA ASP A 11 -1.63 -1.70 13.85
C ASP A 11 -0.89 -2.73 12.98
N CYS A 12 -0.06 -2.26 12.05
CA CYS A 12 0.72 -3.11 11.15
C CYS A 12 2.07 -3.56 11.73
N LYS A 13 2.43 -3.14 12.95
CA LYS A 13 3.76 -3.42 13.54
C LYS A 13 4.10 -4.91 13.64
N THR A 14 3.10 -5.77 13.88
CA THR A 14 3.32 -7.22 13.93
C THR A 14 3.58 -7.81 12.53
N LEU A 15 3.01 -7.19 11.49
CA LEU A 15 3.16 -7.61 10.09
C LEU A 15 4.54 -7.26 9.52
N ASP A 16 5.24 -6.26 10.09
CA ASP A 16 6.62 -5.92 9.70
C ASP A 16 7.60 -7.08 9.90
N ALA A 17 7.34 -7.98 10.85
CA ALA A 17 8.20 -9.13 11.13
C ALA A 17 8.07 -10.27 10.10
N ILE A 18 7.07 -10.20 9.21
CA ILE A 18 6.84 -11.23 8.19
C ILE A 18 7.83 -11.01 7.04
N SER A 19 8.59 -12.04 6.69
CA SER A 19 9.58 -11.98 5.59
C SER A 19 8.97 -12.05 4.19
N THR A 20 7.69 -12.40 4.08
CA THR A 20 6.96 -12.35 2.81
C THR A 20 6.55 -10.89 2.53
N PRO A 21 6.76 -10.37 1.30
CA PRO A 21 6.30 -9.04 0.91
C PRO A 21 4.81 -8.84 1.15
N LEU A 22 4.45 -7.78 1.89
CA LEU A 22 3.07 -7.40 2.18
C LEU A 22 2.90 -5.88 2.09
N TRP A 23 1.84 -5.43 1.44
CA TRP A 23 1.47 -4.02 1.36
C TRP A 23 -0.05 -3.85 1.41
N ILE A 24 -0.47 -2.68 1.87
CA ILE A 24 -1.85 -2.22 1.83
C ILE A 24 -1.92 -1.12 0.79
N PHE A 25 -2.78 -1.31 -0.20
CA PHE A 25 -3.05 -0.33 -1.23
C PHE A 25 -4.37 0.36 -0.96
N ASP A 26 -4.35 1.68 -0.88
CA ASP A 26 -5.55 2.51 -0.82
C ASP A 26 -6.06 2.72 -2.24
N ILE A 27 -7.18 2.07 -2.55
CA ILE A 27 -7.79 2.12 -3.89
C ILE A 27 -8.35 3.51 -4.18
N ASP A 28 -8.93 4.18 -3.19
CA ASP A 28 -9.56 5.50 -3.36
C ASP A 28 -8.49 6.56 -3.66
N ARG A 29 -7.37 6.50 -2.95
CA ARG A 29 -6.21 7.37 -3.20
C ARG A 29 -5.30 6.88 -4.32
N LYS A 30 -5.53 5.65 -4.81
CA LYS A 30 -4.68 4.95 -5.78
C LYS A 30 -3.21 5.02 -5.38
N ALA A 31 -2.91 4.73 -4.12
CA ALA A 31 -1.57 4.84 -3.57
C ALA A 31 -1.30 3.72 -2.57
N MET A 32 -0.03 3.39 -2.36
CA MET A 32 0.37 2.54 -1.26
C MET A 32 0.12 3.29 0.05
N TRP A 33 -0.57 2.65 1.00
CA TRP A 33 -0.82 3.20 2.33
C TRP A 33 0.21 2.74 3.36
N TRP A 34 0.69 1.50 3.22
CA TRP A 34 1.72 0.90 4.06
C TRP A 34 2.35 -0.31 3.34
N ALA A 35 3.60 -0.64 3.67
CA ALA A 35 4.29 -1.84 3.22
C ALA A 35 5.31 -2.28 4.27
N ASN A 36 5.54 -3.59 4.41
CA ASN A 36 6.64 -4.10 5.23
C ASN A 36 8.00 -3.97 4.52
N ALA A 37 9.08 -4.21 5.24
CA ALA A 37 10.45 -4.12 4.69
C ALA A 37 10.66 -5.01 3.45
N ALA A 38 10.16 -6.25 3.46
CA ALA A 38 10.28 -7.15 2.32
C ALA A 38 9.55 -6.63 1.07
N ALA A 39 8.43 -5.92 1.24
CA ALA A 39 7.75 -5.26 0.13
C ALA A 39 8.50 -4.02 -0.35
N VAL A 40 9.08 -3.22 0.54
CA VAL A 40 9.94 -2.08 0.15
C VAL A 40 11.10 -2.55 -0.73
N GLU A 41 11.72 -3.68 -0.39
CA GLU A 41 12.75 -4.32 -1.21
C GLU A 41 12.20 -4.83 -2.56
N LEU A 42 11.06 -5.53 -2.55
CA LEU A 42 10.42 -6.04 -3.78
C LEU A 42 10.09 -4.90 -4.77
N TRP A 43 9.60 -3.78 -4.26
CA TRP A 43 9.22 -2.62 -5.06
C TRP A 43 10.41 -1.73 -5.43
N ASP A 44 11.63 -2.11 -5.03
CA ASP A 44 12.88 -1.37 -5.30
C ASP A 44 12.76 0.11 -4.91
N ALA A 45 12.34 0.34 -3.66
CA ALA A 45 12.23 1.68 -3.09
C ALA A 45 13.31 1.90 -2.02
N PRO A 46 13.90 3.11 -1.92
CA PRO A 46 14.96 3.40 -0.95
C PRO A 46 14.46 3.45 0.49
N SER A 47 13.15 3.65 0.70
CA SER A 47 12.50 3.66 2.01
C SER A 47 11.00 3.43 1.86
N LEU A 48 10.32 3.12 2.97
CA LEU A 48 8.85 3.08 3.01
C LEU A 48 8.26 4.43 2.60
N GLU A 49 8.76 5.55 3.14
CA GLU A 49 8.30 6.90 2.80
C GLU A 49 8.36 7.16 1.29
N SER A 50 9.49 6.83 0.64
CA SER A 50 9.62 6.97 -0.81
C SER A 50 8.66 6.08 -1.59
N LEU A 51 8.32 4.89 -1.07
CA LEU A 51 7.30 4.02 -1.67
C LEU A 51 5.89 4.59 -1.54
N LEU A 52 5.56 5.22 -0.40
CA LEU A 52 4.24 5.83 -0.16
C LEU A 52 4.01 7.08 -1.02
N GLU A 53 5.09 7.78 -1.40
CA GLU A 53 5.02 8.98 -2.25
C GLU A 53 4.93 8.68 -3.75
N ARG A 54 5.09 7.42 -4.17
CA ARG A 54 4.94 7.05 -5.58
C ARG A 54 3.51 7.28 -6.06
N ASP A 55 3.39 7.92 -7.22
CA ASP A 55 2.10 8.06 -7.90
C ASP A 55 1.75 6.77 -8.65
N PHE A 56 0.88 5.96 -8.05
CA PHE A 56 0.33 4.77 -8.70
C PHE A 56 -0.97 5.08 -9.47
N ALA A 57 -1.51 6.28 -9.35
CA ALA A 57 -2.73 6.67 -10.06
C ALA A 57 -2.47 6.83 -11.56
N SER A 58 -1.30 7.35 -11.93
CA SER A 58 -0.91 7.59 -13.32
C SER A 58 -0.54 6.33 -14.10
N ASP A 59 -0.15 5.24 -13.41
CA ASP A 59 0.13 3.93 -14.03
C ASP A 59 -1.10 3.02 -14.16
N MET A 60 -2.23 3.37 -13.51
CA MET A 60 -3.45 2.57 -13.56
C MET A 60 -4.15 2.74 -14.91
N SER A 61 -4.10 1.69 -15.74
CA SER A 61 -4.81 1.68 -17.02
C SER A 61 -6.32 1.94 -16.82
N ARG A 62 -6.94 2.63 -17.79
CA ARG A 62 -8.39 2.91 -17.80
C ARG A 62 -9.26 1.65 -17.62
N GLY A 63 -8.75 0.48 -18.05
CA GLY A 63 -9.44 -0.80 -17.88
C GLY A 63 -9.48 -1.31 -16.43
N THR A 64 -8.51 -0.90 -15.61
CA THR A 64 -8.48 -1.21 -14.17
C THR A 64 -9.41 -0.29 -13.39
N GLU A 65 -9.51 0.99 -13.79
CA GLU A 65 -10.43 1.95 -13.16
C GLU A 65 -11.91 1.56 -13.29
N ILE A 66 -12.32 1.00 -14.43
CA ILE A 66 -13.71 0.57 -14.67
C ILE A 66 -14.13 -0.59 -13.74
N ARG A 67 -13.17 -1.39 -13.25
CA ARG A 67 -13.45 -2.58 -12.42
C ARG A 67 -13.47 -2.29 -10.92
N LEU A 68 -12.93 -1.14 -10.51
CA LEU A 68 -12.82 -0.71 -9.11
C LEU A 68 -13.93 0.28 -8.71
N ASN A 69 -14.72 0.75 -9.67
CA ASN A 69 -15.96 1.52 -9.50
C ASN A 69 -17.19 0.58 -9.57
#